data_AF-A0A5C7MW74-F1
#
_entry.id   AF-A0A5C7MW74-F1
#
_cell.length_a   1.000
_cell.length_b   1.000
_cell.length_c   1.000
_cell.angle_alpha   90.00
_cell.angle_beta   90.00
_cell.angle_gamma   90.00
#
_symmetry.space_group_name_H-M   'P 1'
#
loop_
_entity.id
_entity.type
_entity.pdbx_description
1 polymer ?
#
loop_
_entity_poly.entity_id
_entity_poly.type
_entity_poly.pdbx_seq_one_letter_code
_entity_poly.pdbx_strand_id
1 'polypeptide(L)'
;NWIRHIKDVYRLHHDELEAIADMKKREDRFIELNVIEQVYDLGKTSIIQNAWQRRGGFPYIHGWVYDVGNGVIKDLKVSMHNDSEMPEVYKFEKMKPV
;
A
#
# COMPACT_ATOMS: atom_id res chain seq x y z
N ASN A 1 0.09 -18.46 8.98
CA ASN A 1 0.74 -17.17 9.32
C ASN A 1 0.43 -16.03 8.33
N TRP A 2 0.12 -16.28 7.05
CA TRP A 2 -0.24 -15.25 6.07
C TRP A 2 -1.42 -14.33 6.48
N ILE A 3 -2.51 -14.91 6.99
CA ILE A 3 -3.72 -14.16 7.40
C ILE A 3 -3.44 -13.13 8.51
N ARG A 4 -2.35 -13.28 9.27
CA ARG A 4 -2.00 -12.33 10.34
C ARG A 4 -1.78 -10.92 9.78
N HIS A 5 -1.10 -10.78 8.64
CA HIS A 5 -0.84 -9.47 8.03
C HIS A 5 -2.15 -8.75 7.65
N ILE A 6 -3.11 -9.49 7.10
CA ILE A 6 -4.43 -8.95 6.77
C ILE A 6 -5.17 -8.53 8.06
N LYS A 7 -5.09 -9.32 9.13
CA LYS A 7 -5.64 -8.95 10.44
C LYS A 7 -4.97 -7.72 11.05
N ASP A 8 -3.67 -7.52 10.82
CA ASP A 8 -2.96 -6.34 11.30
C ASP A 8 -3.44 -5.07 10.58
N VAL A 9 -3.75 -5.15 9.28
CA VAL A 9 -4.43 -4.05 8.55
C VAL A 9 -5.79 -3.74 9.19
N TYR A 10 -6.59 -4.76 9.50
CA TYR A 10 -7.88 -4.55 10.16
C TYR A 10 -7.71 -3.86 11.51
N ARG A 11 -6.73 -4.31 12.30
CA ARG A 11 -6.43 -3.74 13.62
C ARG A 11 -5.98 -2.28 13.51
N LEU A 12 -5.17 -1.94 12.50
CA LEU A 12 -4.69 -0.58 12.26
C LEU A 12 -5.83 0.38 11.91
N HIS A 13 -6.80 -0.10 11.14
CA HIS A 13 -7.94 0.68 10.65
C HIS A 13 -9.26 0.34 11.36
N HIS A 14 -9.18 -0.17 12.59
CA HIS A 14 -10.31 -0.74 13.31
C HIS A 14 -11.46 0.27 13.45
N ASP A 15 -11.15 1.48 13.93
CA ASP A 15 -12.16 2.51 14.19
C ASP A 15 -12.87 2.95 12.90
N GLU A 16 -12.14 3.06 11.78
CA GLU A 16 -12.71 3.39 10.47
C GLU A 16 -13.66 2.29 10.00
N LEU A 17 -13.25 1.02 10.13
CA LEU A 17 -14.03 -0.12 9.69
C LEU A 17 -15.28 -0.33 10.55
N GLU A 18 -15.17 -0.17 11.87
CA GLU A 18 -16.31 -0.32 12.78
C GLU A 18 -17.35 0.80 12.62
N ALA A 19 -16.94 1.98 12.17
CA ALA A 19 -17.86 3.07 11.84
C ALA A 19 -18.77 2.75 10.62
N ILE A 20 -18.41 1.77 9.79
CA ILE A 20 -19.21 1.36 8.63
C ILE A 20 -20.21 0.28 9.06
N ALA A 21 -21.49 0.65 9.17
CA ALA A 21 -22.56 -0.26 9.61
C ALA A 21 -22.91 -1.34 8.58
N ASP A 22 -22.83 -1.01 7.28
CA ASP A 22 -23.11 -1.96 6.20
C ASP A 22 -21.93 -2.93 6.04
N MET A 23 -22.18 -4.22 6.25
CA MET A 23 -21.14 -5.25 6.24
C MET A 23 -20.43 -5.35 4.90
N LYS A 24 -21.16 -5.24 3.78
CA LYS A 24 -20.57 -5.34 2.44
C LYS A 24 -19.68 -4.14 2.15
N LYS A 25 -20.13 -2.93 2.49
CA LYS A 25 -19.29 -1.72 2.37
C LYS A 25 -18.06 -1.78 3.26
N ARG A 26 -18.16 -2.38 4.45
CA ARG A 26 -17.02 -2.58 5.36
C ARG A 26 -16.01 -3.55 4.76
N GLU A 27 -16.46 -4.67 4.19
CA GLU A 27 -15.59 -5.62 3.49
C GLU A 27 -14.90 -4.98 2.29
N ASP A 28 -15.65 -4.26 1.46
CA ASP A 28 -15.09 -3.56 0.30
C ASP A 28 -14.05 -2.53 0.75
N ARG A 29 -14.34 -1.75 1.79
CA ARG A 29 -13.38 -0.80 2.36
C ARG A 29 -12.14 -1.49 2.94
N PHE A 30 -12.32 -2.63 3.59
CA PHE A 30 -11.19 -3.40 4.13
C PHE A 30 -10.27 -3.92 3.03
N ILE A 31 -10.82 -4.35 1.89
CA ILE A 31 -10.05 -4.73 0.70
C ILE A 31 -9.24 -3.53 0.18
N GLU A 32 -9.86 -2.36 0.08
CA GLU A 32 -9.17 -1.13 -0.34
C GLU A 32 -8.01 -0.77 0.59
N LEU A 33 -8.25 -0.78 1.90
CA LEU A 33 -7.22 -0.52 2.90
C LEU A 33 -6.09 -1.55 2.82
N ASN A 34 -6.40 -2.82 2.57
CA ASN A 34 -5.39 -3.84 2.37
C ASN A 34 -4.50 -3.53 1.16
N VAL A 35 -5.07 -3.14 0.02
CA VAL A 35 -4.29 -2.75 -1.16
C VAL A 35 -3.42 -1.52 -0.87
N ILE A 36 -3.97 -0.52 -0.17
CA ILE A 36 -3.23 0.70 0.20
C ILE A 36 -2.01 0.35 1.07
N GLU A 37 -2.18 -0.44 2.13
CA GLU A 37 -1.07 -0.86 2.99
C GLU A 37 -0.02 -1.67 2.22
N GLN A 38 -0.44 -2.55 1.31
CA GLN A 38 0.49 -3.35 0.52
C GLN A 38 1.30 -2.51 -0.47
N VAL A 39 0.75 -1.42 -0.99
CA VAL A 39 1.51 -0.46 -1.82
C VAL A 39 2.63 0.19 -1.00
N TYR A 40 2.32 0.63 0.23
CA TYR A 40 3.32 1.19 1.14
C TYR A 40 4.37 0.16 1.54
N ASP A 41 3.95 -1.06 1.88
CA ASP A 41 4.86 -2.14 2.26
C ASP A 41 5.81 -2.53 1.12
N LEU A 42 5.34 -2.52 -0.12
CA LEU A 42 6.20 -2.72 -1.28
C LEU A 42 7.24 -1.60 -1.41
N GLY A 43 6.82 -0.34 -1.19
CA GLY A 43 7.72 0.82 -1.13
C GLY A 43 8.79 0.75 -0.03
N LYS A 44 8.52 0.06 1.08
CA LYS A 44 9.49 -0.17 2.18
C LYS A 44 10.57 -1.19 1.83
N THR A 45 10.40 -1.97 0.75
CA THR A 45 11.38 -2.99 0.41
C THR A 45 12.66 -2.38 -0.16
N SER A 46 13.81 -2.97 0.20
CA SER A 46 15.11 -2.56 -0.35
C SER A 46 15.17 -2.69 -1.87
N ILE A 47 14.45 -3.65 -2.46
CA ILE A 47 14.41 -3.87 -3.91
C ILE A 47 13.81 -2.64 -4.62
N ILE A 48 12.69 -2.13 -4.13
CA ILE A 48 12.02 -0.97 -4.70
C ILE A 48 12.82 0.30 -4.48
N GLN A 49 13.30 0.55 -3.25
CA GLN A 49 14.05 1.78 -2.97
C GLN A 49 15.37 1.83 -3.73
N ASN A 50 16.08 0.70 -3.86
CA ASN A 50 17.27 0.61 -4.70
C ASN A 50 16.93 0.88 -6.18
N ALA A 51 15.79 0.40 -6.67
CA ALA A 51 15.35 0.68 -8.04
C ALA A 51 15.06 2.17 -8.23
N TRP A 52 14.34 2.82 -7.31
CA TRP A 52 14.07 4.26 -7.37
C TRP A 52 15.36 5.08 -7.38
N GLN A 53 16.32 4.75 -6.50
CA GLN A 53 17.62 5.44 -6.44
C GLN A 53 18.42 5.27 -7.75
N ARG A 54 18.44 4.07 -8.32
CA ARG A 54 19.26 3.76 -9.51
C ARG A 54 18.61 4.16 -10.83
N ARG A 55 17.28 4.18 -10.89
CA ARG A 55 16.50 4.32 -12.13
C ARG A 55 15.69 5.62 -12.18
N GLY A 56 15.94 6.57 -11.28
CA GLY A 56 15.29 7.88 -11.29
C GLY A 56 13.80 7.81 -10.98
N GLY A 57 13.42 7.01 -9.98
CA GLY A 57 12.03 6.89 -9.53
C GLY A 57 11.18 5.86 -10.28
N PHE A 58 11.78 4.87 -10.93
CA PHE A 58 11.09 3.71 -11.50
C PHE A 58 11.38 2.44 -10.69
N PRO A 59 10.41 1.53 -10.46
CA PRO A 59 9.04 1.49 -11.01
C PRO A 59 8.04 2.39 -10.27
N TYR A 60 6.95 2.75 -10.96
CA TYR A 60 5.77 3.28 -10.28
C TYR A 60 4.99 2.11 -9.66
N ILE A 61 4.52 2.30 -8.44
CA ILE A 61 3.63 1.38 -7.74
C ILE A 61 2.26 2.06 -7.68
N HIS A 62 1.20 1.35 -8.08
CA HIS A 62 -0.17 1.84 -8.07
C HIS A 62 -1.08 0.86 -7.31
N GLY A 63 -2.03 1.38 -6.53
CA GLY A 63 -3.02 0.56 -5.82
C GLY A 63 -4.40 0.65 -6.47
N TRP A 64 -4.87 -0.46 -7.05
CA TRP A 64 -6.18 -0.58 -7.68
C TRP A 64 -6.97 -1.76 -7.10
N VAL A 65 -8.30 -1.64 -7.12
CA VAL A 65 -9.22 -2.74 -6.83
C VAL A 65 -10.09 -3.00 -8.05
N TYR A 66 -10.34 -4.27 -8.33
CA TYR A 66 -11.26 -4.69 -9.39
C TYR A 66 -12.45 -5.40 -8.74
N ASP A 67 -13.65 -4.93 -9.04
CA ASP A 67 -14.88 -5.57 -8.60
C ASP A 67 -15.35 -6.58 -9.66
N VAL A 68 -15.35 -7.86 -9.28
CA VAL A 68 -15.72 -8.98 -10.16
C VAL A 68 -17.22 -8.99 -10.47
N GLY A 69 -18.07 -8.41 -9.61
CA GLY A 69 -19.52 -8.40 -9.77
C GLY A 69 -20.01 -7.39 -10.80
N ASN A 70 -19.31 -6.27 -10.98
CA ASN A 70 -19.70 -5.22 -11.94
C ASN A 70 -18.62 -4.91 -13.01
N GLY A 71 -17.42 -5.48 -12.89
CA GLY A 71 -16.32 -5.30 -13.84
C GLY A 71 -15.61 -3.96 -13.75
N VAL A 72 -15.81 -3.19 -12.67
CA VAL A 72 -15.23 -1.85 -12.52
C VAL A 72 -13.89 -1.91 -11.81
N ILE A 73 -12.89 -1.23 -12.40
CA ILE A 73 -11.62 -0.93 -11.73
C ILE A 73 -11.79 0.39 -10.96
N LYS A 74 -11.49 0.35 -9.66
CA LYS A 74 -11.38 1.51 -8.80
C LYS A 74 -9.91 1.84 -8.57
N ASP A 75 -9.51 3.02 -9.03
CA ASP A 75 -8.23 3.61 -8.68
C ASP A 75 -8.29 4.19 -7.26
N LEU A 76 -7.48 3.66 -6.35
CA LEU A 76 -7.46 4.07 -4.94
C LEU A 76 -6.68 5.36 -4.70
N LYS A 77 -6.12 5.97 -5.76
CA LYS A 77 -5.34 7.21 -5.68
C LYS A 77 -4.13 7.11 -4.75
N VAL A 78 -3.62 5.89 -4.57
CA VAL A 78 -2.33 5.62 -3.93
C VAL A 78 -1.33 5.26 -5.03
N SER A 79 -0.26 6.03 -5.13
CA SER A 79 0.81 5.78 -6.10
C SER A 79 2.15 6.25 -5.55
N MET A 80 3.19 5.45 -5.74
CA MET A 80 4.54 5.76 -5.27
C MET A 80 5.55 5.57 -6.38
N HIS A 81 6.49 6.51 -6.49
CA HIS A 81 7.59 6.43 -7.45
C HIS A 81 8.92 6.91 -6.85
N ASN A 82 8.94 7.17 -5.55
CA ASN A 82 10.12 7.51 -4.76
C ASN A 82 9.78 7.27 -3.27
N ASP A 83 10.76 7.52 -2.41
CA ASP A 83 10.67 7.39 -0.96
C ASP A 83 10.34 8.72 -0.25
N SER A 84 9.99 9.80 -0.96
CA SER A 84 9.87 11.14 -0.35
C SER A 84 8.75 11.25 0.68
N GLU A 85 7.65 10.52 0.46
CA GLU A 85 6.48 10.50 1.33
C GLU A 85 6.62 9.49 2.48
N MET A 86 7.72 8.74 2.55
CA MET A 86 7.95 7.74 3.58
C MET A 86 8.55 8.36 4.85
N PRO A 87 8.22 7.85 6.05
CA PRO A 87 8.93 8.21 7.28
C PRO A 87 10.42 7.84 7.20
N GLU A 88 11.30 8.65 7.82
CA GLU A 88 12.76 8.44 7.78
C GLU A 88 13.19 7.04 8.24
N VAL A 89 12.48 6.43 9.20
CA VAL A 89 12.76 5.06 9.68
C VAL A 89 12.69 4.00 8.58
N TYR A 90 11.99 4.28 7.48
CA TYR A 90 11.84 3.40 6.33
C TYR A 90 12.69 3.80 5.13
N LYS A 91 13.40 4.95 5.16
CA LYS A 91 14.28 5.37 4.07
C LYS A 91 15.61 4.65 4.20
N PHE A 92 16.01 3.94 3.15
CA PHE A 92 17.34 3.33 3.11
C PHE A 92 18.42 4.40 2.94
N GLU A 93 19.50 4.30 3.72
CA GLU A 93 20.65 5.20 3.60
C GLU A 93 21.14 5.24 2.15
N LYS A 94 21.26 6.45 1.60
CA LYS A 94 21.81 6.66 0.26
C LYS A 94 23.23 6.08 0.24
N MET A 95 23.45 5.04 -0.57
CA MET A 95 24.79 4.54 -0.82
C MET A 95 25.66 5.71 -1.27
N LYS A 96 26.70 6.04 -0.50
CA LYS A 96 27.72 7.00 -0.94
C LYS A 96 28.35 6.43 -2.22
N PRO A 97 28.50 7.24 -3.28
CA PRO A 97 29.22 6.77 -4.46
C PRO A 97 30.65 6.38 -4.03
N VAL A 98 31.08 5.20 -4.45
CA VAL A 98 32.47 4.71 -4.32
C VAL A 98 33.34 5.44 -5.33
#